data_AF-A0A7D9NKD9-F1
#
_entry.id   AF-A0A7D9NKD9-F1
#
_cell.length_a   1.000
_cell.length_b   1.000
_cell.length_c   1.000
_cell.angle_alpha   90.00
_cell.angle_beta   90.00
_cell.angle_gamma   90.00
#
_symmetry.space_group_name_H-M   'P 1'
#
loop_
_entity.id
_entity.type
_entity.pdbx_description
1 polymer ?
#
loop_
_entity_poly.entity_id
_entity_poly.type
_entity_poly.pdbx_seq_one_letter_code
_entity_poly.pdbx_strand_id
1 'polypeptide(L)'
;MGVTDLWSILGPVKKHVPLESLAGKTLAVDLSIWVCEAQMVKQMIGVVHKPHLRNLFFCISSLNLLGVKLVFVSEGEAPKIKAETMSKRNEMRYGPSASAAPPKAGRSYFKSVLKECLLMLECLGIPWVQAAGEAEAMCAYLNAHGYVDGCITNDGDVFLYGAQTVYRNFTMNVKHCKDKNQEWKPLL
;
A
#
# COMPACT_ATOMS: atom_id res chain seq x y z
N MET A 1 -8.23 -0.73 6.59
CA MET A 1 -8.53 -2.16 6.79
C MET A 1 -8.07 -2.53 8.20
N GLY A 2 -8.39 -3.74 8.63
CA GLY A 2 -7.85 -4.30 9.88
C GLY A 2 -8.79 -4.22 11.09
N VAL A 3 -8.19 -4.26 12.27
CA VAL A 3 -8.87 -4.20 13.57
C VAL A 3 -9.75 -2.96 13.72
N THR A 4 -11.01 -3.17 14.10
CA THR A 4 -12.00 -2.12 14.36
C THR A 4 -11.49 -1.17 15.45
N ASP A 5 -11.69 0.14 15.25
CA ASP A 5 -11.33 1.22 16.19
C ASP A 5 -9.84 1.37 16.55
N LEU A 6 -8.96 0.50 16.05
CA LEU A 6 -7.51 0.56 16.31
C LEU A 6 -6.93 1.94 16.01
N TRP A 7 -7.31 2.53 14.89
CA TRP A 7 -6.79 3.85 14.49
C TRP A 7 -7.26 5.00 15.37
N SER A 8 -8.47 4.88 15.94
CA SER A 8 -8.99 5.84 16.91
C SER A 8 -8.19 5.75 18.22
N ILE A 9 -7.88 4.53 18.65
CA ILE A 9 -7.06 4.25 19.84
C ILE A 9 -5.62 4.74 19.67
N LEU A 10 -5.01 4.49 18.49
CA LEU A 10 -3.66 4.95 18.16
C LEU A 10 -3.58 6.45 17.81
N GLY A 11 -4.72 7.15 17.76
CA GLY A 11 -4.83 8.56 17.42
C GLY A 11 -3.87 9.48 18.18
N PRO A 12 -3.71 9.35 19.52
CA PRO A 12 -2.82 10.21 20.31
C PRO A 12 -1.32 9.98 20.05
N VAL A 13 -0.92 8.80 19.57
CA VAL A 13 0.49 8.44 19.36
C VAL A 13 0.94 8.59 17.91
N LYS A 14 0.00 8.84 16.98
CA LYS A 14 0.32 9.07 15.57
C LYS A 14 1.16 10.35 15.43
N LYS A 15 2.16 10.31 14.56
CA LYS A 15 2.98 11.48 14.22
C LYS A 15 2.87 11.75 12.73
N HIS A 16 2.71 13.02 12.37
CA HIS A 16 2.87 13.45 11.00
C HIS A 16 4.37 13.55 10.70
N VAL A 17 4.81 12.83 9.68
CA VAL A 17 6.20 12.80 9.25
C VAL A 17 6.29 13.27 7.80
N PRO A 18 7.17 14.23 7.48
CA PRO A 18 7.39 14.67 6.10
C PRO A 18 8.13 13.57 5.32
N LEU A 19 7.93 13.48 4.00
CA LEU A 19 8.51 12.41 3.17
C LEU A 19 10.04 12.42 3.19
N GLU A 20 10.64 13.59 3.33
CA GLU A 20 12.07 13.82 3.42
C GLU A 20 12.69 13.12 4.64
N SER A 21 11.92 12.94 5.72
CA SER A 21 12.36 12.19 6.92
C SER A 21 12.46 10.68 6.71
N LEU A 22 12.06 10.19 5.54
CA LEU A 22 12.21 8.80 5.14
C LEU A 22 13.50 8.55 4.38
N ALA A 23 14.24 9.59 3.99
CA ALA A 23 15.49 9.47 3.26
C ALA A 23 16.48 8.52 3.96
N GLY A 24 17.07 7.62 3.20
CA GLY A 24 17.99 6.60 3.71
C GLY A 24 17.33 5.38 4.36
N LYS A 25 16.01 5.39 4.60
CA LYS A 25 15.29 4.23 5.14
C LYS A 25 14.98 3.19 4.07
N THR A 26 14.86 1.95 4.51
CA THR A 26 14.33 0.82 3.73
C THR A 26 12.92 0.51 4.21
N LEU A 27 11.92 0.52 3.33
CA LEU A 27 10.52 0.34 3.69
C LEU A 27 9.90 -0.86 2.97
N ALA A 28 9.15 -1.67 3.72
CA ALA A 28 8.29 -2.70 3.13
C ALA A 28 6.97 -2.06 2.67
N VAL A 29 6.50 -2.41 1.47
CA VAL A 29 5.26 -1.86 0.89
C VAL A 29 4.31 -3.01 0.56
N ASP A 30 3.09 -2.94 1.09
CA ASP A 30 2.01 -3.83 0.63
C ASP A 30 1.55 -3.42 -0.77
N LEU A 31 1.89 -4.25 -1.77
CA LEU A 31 1.58 -3.96 -3.16
C LEU A 31 0.07 -3.91 -3.42
N SER A 32 -0.69 -4.79 -2.76
CA SER A 32 -2.12 -4.95 -3.00
C SER A 32 -2.90 -3.69 -2.62
N ILE A 33 -2.50 -3.03 -1.53
CA ILE A 33 -3.12 -1.79 -1.05
C ILE A 33 -2.92 -0.65 -2.06
N TRP A 34 -1.70 -0.45 -2.55
CA TRP A 34 -1.41 0.61 -3.51
C TRP A 34 -2.11 0.39 -4.86
N VAL A 35 -2.17 -0.86 -5.33
CA VAL A 35 -2.89 -1.21 -6.55
C VAL A 35 -4.39 -0.95 -6.39
N CYS A 36 -4.98 -1.35 -5.25
CA CYS A 36 -6.39 -1.07 -4.96
C CYS A 36 -6.67 0.44 -4.92
N GLU A 37 -5.84 1.21 -4.23
CA GLU A 37 -6.00 2.67 -4.13
C GLU A 37 -5.93 3.35 -5.48
N ALA A 38 -4.99 2.94 -6.35
CA ALA A 38 -4.88 3.49 -7.70
C ALA A 38 -6.12 3.19 -8.57
N GLN A 39 -6.76 2.04 -8.38
CA GLN A 39 -7.99 1.69 -9.11
C GLN A 39 -9.23 2.47 -8.62
N MET A 40 -9.23 2.96 -7.37
CA MET A 40 -10.35 3.70 -6.79
C MET A 40 -10.38 5.19 -7.17
N VAL A 41 -9.37 5.70 -7.88
CA VAL A 41 -9.30 7.11 -8.30
C VAL A 41 -10.26 7.37 -9.46
N LYS A 42 -11.49 7.77 -9.14
CA LYS A 42 -12.59 8.00 -10.11
C LYS A 42 -12.21 8.93 -11.26
N GLN A 43 -11.39 9.96 -11.00
CA GLN A 43 -10.95 10.93 -12.01
C GLN A 43 -10.03 10.33 -13.09
N MET A 44 -9.44 9.16 -12.85
CA MET A 44 -8.55 8.49 -13.81
C MET A 44 -9.27 7.44 -14.67
N ILE A 45 -10.48 7.02 -14.27
CA ILE A 45 -11.25 5.98 -14.95
C ILE A 45 -11.66 6.50 -16.33
N GLY A 46 -11.22 5.80 -17.39
CA GLY A 46 -11.50 6.16 -18.78
C GLY A 46 -10.59 7.24 -19.38
N VAL A 47 -9.75 7.88 -18.57
CA VAL A 47 -8.80 8.92 -19.00
C VAL A 47 -7.37 8.37 -19.10
N VAL A 48 -6.97 7.54 -18.14
CA VAL A 48 -5.61 7.00 -18.04
C VAL A 48 -5.66 5.50 -18.30
N HIS A 49 -4.85 5.04 -19.26
CA HIS A 49 -4.64 3.61 -19.46
C HIS A 49 -3.81 3.05 -18.30
N LYS A 50 -4.29 1.99 -17.64
CA LYS A 50 -3.62 1.29 -16.53
C LYS A 50 -3.10 2.24 -15.42
N PRO A 51 -4.01 2.93 -14.68
CA PRO A 51 -3.62 3.89 -13.64
C PRO A 51 -2.80 3.26 -12.51
N HIS A 52 -2.97 1.97 -12.24
CA HIS A 52 -2.16 1.20 -11.28
C HIS A 52 -0.67 1.23 -11.60
N LEU A 53 -0.29 0.94 -12.85
CA LEU A 53 1.12 0.97 -13.29
C LEU A 53 1.67 2.39 -13.27
N ARG A 54 0.91 3.35 -13.78
CA ARG A 54 1.32 4.77 -13.79
C ARG A 54 1.60 5.26 -12.37
N ASN A 55 0.67 5.07 -11.46
CA ASN A 55 0.80 5.58 -10.10
C ASN A 55 1.92 4.85 -9.35
N LEU A 56 2.01 3.53 -9.49
CA LEU A 56 3.09 2.75 -8.89
C LEU A 56 4.47 3.24 -9.37
N PHE A 57 4.65 3.41 -10.69
CA PHE A 57 5.90 3.91 -11.28
C PHE A 57 6.31 5.27 -10.70
N PHE A 58 5.40 6.25 -10.71
CA PHE A 58 5.72 7.57 -10.18
C PHE A 58 5.97 7.56 -8.68
N CYS A 59 5.28 6.68 -7.94
CA CYS A 59 5.50 6.51 -6.51
C CYS A 59 6.90 5.98 -6.21
N ILE A 60 7.28 4.90 -6.87
CA ILE A 60 8.61 4.31 -6.77
C ILE A 60 9.67 5.33 -7.16
N SER A 61 9.51 5.99 -8.31
CA SER A 61 10.48 6.97 -8.82
C SER A 61 10.72 8.09 -7.82
N SER A 62 9.67 8.66 -7.23
CA SER A 62 9.80 9.78 -6.29
C SER A 62 10.45 9.37 -4.97
N LEU A 63 10.09 8.19 -4.44
CA LEU A 63 10.70 7.66 -3.22
C LEU A 63 12.18 7.31 -3.43
N ASN A 64 12.51 6.72 -4.58
CA ASN A 64 13.89 6.40 -4.92
C ASN A 64 14.74 7.68 -5.08
N LEU A 65 14.18 8.74 -5.67
CA LEU A 65 14.82 10.06 -5.74
C LEU A 65 15.05 10.71 -4.36
N LEU A 66 14.21 10.40 -3.38
CA LEU A 66 14.40 10.80 -1.97
C LEU A 66 15.40 9.89 -1.22
N GLY A 67 15.98 8.89 -1.88
CA GLY A 67 16.91 7.93 -1.26
C GLY A 67 16.22 6.91 -0.35
N VAL A 68 14.91 6.69 -0.54
CA VAL A 68 14.15 5.64 0.17
C VAL A 68 14.26 4.34 -0.62
N LYS A 69 14.75 3.28 0.03
CA LYS A 69 14.79 1.94 -0.56
C LYS A 69 13.45 1.24 -0.31
N LEU A 70 12.93 0.55 -1.31
CA LEU A 70 11.62 -0.11 -1.23
C LEU A 70 11.78 -1.62 -1.43
N VAL A 71 11.05 -2.38 -0.62
CA VAL A 71 10.82 -3.81 -0.83
C VAL A 71 9.31 -4.02 -0.91
N PHE A 72 8.81 -4.50 -2.05
CA PHE A 72 7.38 -4.76 -2.20
C PHE A 72 7.02 -6.16 -1.70
N VAL A 73 5.84 -6.29 -1.12
CA VAL A 73 5.29 -7.55 -0.65
C VAL A 73 4.03 -7.85 -1.45
N SER A 74 4.04 -9.00 -2.14
CA SER A 74 2.89 -9.57 -2.83
C SER A 74 2.15 -10.54 -1.91
N GLU A 75 0.81 -10.52 -1.97
CA GLU A 75 -0.04 -11.43 -1.18
C GLU A 75 0.10 -12.88 -1.66
N GLY A 76 0.15 -13.81 -0.70
CA GLY A 76 0.13 -15.26 -0.91
C GLY A 76 -1.27 -15.85 -0.91
N GLU A 77 -1.39 -17.11 -0.49
CA GLU A 77 -2.70 -17.72 -0.31
C GLU A 77 -3.27 -17.36 1.07
N ALA A 78 -4.41 -16.67 1.07
CA ALA A 78 -5.07 -16.28 2.32
C ALA A 78 -5.42 -17.52 3.17
N PRO A 79 -5.17 -17.49 4.49
CA PRO A 79 -5.51 -18.60 5.38
C PRO A 79 -7.03 -18.83 5.43
N LYS A 80 -7.43 -20.11 5.51
CA LYS A 80 -8.84 -20.54 5.41
C LYS A 80 -9.79 -19.81 6.37
N ILE A 81 -9.32 -19.44 7.56
CA ILE A 81 -10.12 -18.78 8.60
C ILE A 81 -10.47 -17.31 8.26
N LYS A 82 -9.63 -16.63 7.46
CA LYS A 82 -9.88 -15.26 7.01
C LYS A 82 -10.58 -15.20 5.65
N ALA A 83 -10.68 -16.31 4.92
CA ALA A 83 -11.29 -16.35 3.60
C ALA A 83 -12.73 -15.83 3.59
N GLU A 84 -13.54 -16.20 4.58
CA GLU A 84 -14.93 -15.73 4.69
C GLU A 84 -15.03 -14.23 5.01
N THR A 85 -14.23 -13.75 5.95
CA THR A 85 -14.21 -12.32 6.35
C THR A 85 -13.69 -11.44 5.21
N MET A 86 -12.69 -11.90 4.47
CA MET A 86 -12.17 -11.23 3.27
C MET A 86 -13.19 -11.23 2.14
N SER A 87 -13.95 -12.32 1.94
CA SER A 87 -15.05 -12.35 0.96
C SER A 87 -16.12 -11.30 1.27
N LYS A 88 -16.57 -11.22 2.53
CA LYS A 88 -17.55 -10.23 2.99
C LYS A 88 -17.03 -8.79 2.86
N ARG A 89 -15.74 -8.55 3.15
CA ARG A 89 -15.09 -7.24 2.96
C ARG A 89 -14.95 -6.88 1.49
N ASN A 90 -14.62 -7.84 0.62
CA ASN A 90 -14.61 -7.64 -0.82
C ASN A 90 -15.99 -7.23 -1.32
N GLU A 91 -17.05 -7.93 -0.92
CA GLU A 91 -18.43 -7.62 -1.32
C GLU A 91 -18.85 -6.20 -0.87
N MET A 92 -18.47 -5.77 0.33
CA MET A 92 -18.72 -4.40 0.79
C MET A 92 -17.90 -3.33 0.05
N ARG A 93 -16.68 -3.64 -0.38
CA ARG A 93 -15.75 -2.67 -0.99
C ARG A 93 -15.91 -2.51 -2.49
N TYR A 94 -16.19 -3.61 -3.19
CA TYR A 94 -16.35 -3.64 -4.64
C TYR A 94 -17.83 -3.58 -5.05
N GLY A 95 -18.75 -3.53 -4.07
CA GLY A 95 -20.19 -3.59 -4.26
C GLY A 95 -20.68 -5.00 -4.59
N PRO A 96 -21.99 -5.29 -4.47
CA PRO A 96 -22.54 -6.49 -5.06
C PRO A 96 -22.30 -6.38 -6.56
N SER A 97 -21.55 -7.32 -7.15
CA SER A 97 -21.52 -7.43 -8.60
C SER A 97 -22.97 -7.62 -9.05
N ALA A 98 -23.51 -6.62 -9.75
CA ALA A 98 -24.75 -6.73 -10.50
C ALA A 98 -24.51 -7.70 -11.66
N SER A 99 -24.50 -8.99 -11.33
CA SER A 99 -24.77 -10.15 -12.19
C SER A 99 -24.29 -11.39 -11.44
N ALA A 100 -25.13 -12.41 -11.43
CA ALA A 100 -24.88 -13.73 -10.89
C ALA A 100 -23.80 -14.52 -11.66
N ALA A 101 -22.65 -13.89 -11.93
CA ALA A 101 -21.46 -14.56 -12.45
C ALA A 101 -20.53 -14.92 -11.29
N PRO A 102 -19.84 -16.08 -11.33
CA PRO A 102 -19.05 -16.56 -10.21
C PRO A 102 -17.92 -15.58 -9.87
N PRO A 103 -17.53 -15.41 -8.59
CA PRO A 103 -16.55 -14.43 -8.09
C PRO A 103 -15.11 -14.63 -8.62
N LYS A 104 -14.90 -15.58 -9.54
CA LYS A 104 -13.60 -15.92 -10.13
C LYS A 104 -13.07 -14.83 -11.07
N ALA A 105 -13.93 -14.12 -11.80
CA ALA A 105 -13.49 -13.16 -12.81
C ALA A 105 -12.78 -11.92 -12.21
N GLY A 106 -13.36 -11.31 -11.17
CA GLY A 106 -12.77 -10.13 -10.50
C GLY A 106 -11.44 -10.45 -9.80
N ARG A 107 -11.36 -11.61 -9.14
CA ARG A 107 -10.12 -12.07 -8.48
C ARG A 107 -9.04 -12.42 -9.51
N SER A 108 -9.41 -13.06 -10.62
CA SER A 108 -8.48 -13.35 -11.72
C SER A 108 -7.94 -12.08 -12.37
N TYR A 109 -8.80 -11.07 -12.58
CA TYR A 109 -8.38 -9.77 -13.08
C TYR A 109 -7.41 -9.08 -12.12
N PHE A 110 -7.74 -9.02 -10.82
CA PHE A 110 -6.85 -8.41 -9.83
C PHE A 110 -5.48 -9.11 -9.76
N LYS A 111 -5.45 -10.45 -9.79
CA LYS A 111 -4.18 -11.20 -9.90
C LYS A 111 -3.39 -10.85 -11.16
N SER A 112 -4.06 -10.64 -12.30
CA SER A 112 -3.37 -10.21 -13.53
C SER A 112 -2.77 -8.81 -13.39
N VAL A 113 -3.48 -7.89 -12.73
CA VAL A 113 -3.01 -6.53 -12.44
C VAL A 113 -1.79 -6.56 -11.50
N LEU A 114 -1.84 -7.36 -10.44
CA LEU A 114 -0.69 -7.56 -9.56
C LEU A 114 0.52 -8.10 -10.33
N LYS A 115 0.32 -9.08 -11.22
CA LYS A 115 1.40 -9.64 -12.04
C LYS A 115 2.02 -8.59 -12.97
N GLU A 116 1.23 -7.69 -13.55
CA GLU A 116 1.75 -6.56 -14.33
C GLU A 116 2.61 -5.62 -13.48
N CYS A 117 2.15 -5.33 -12.26
CA CYS A 117 2.92 -4.52 -11.31
C CYS A 117 4.23 -5.19 -10.92
N LEU A 118 4.22 -6.50 -10.62
CA LEU A 118 5.43 -7.26 -10.28
C LEU A 118 6.44 -7.25 -11.44
N LEU A 119 5.99 -7.45 -12.68
CA LEU A 119 6.85 -7.34 -13.86
C LEU A 119 7.48 -5.95 -13.98
N MET A 120 6.72 -4.89 -13.70
CA MET A 120 7.27 -3.54 -13.65
C MET A 120 8.34 -3.39 -12.57
N LEU A 121 8.13 -3.95 -11.37
CA LEU A 121 9.14 -3.92 -10.31
C LEU A 121 10.44 -4.60 -10.74
N GLU A 122 10.34 -5.76 -11.40
CA GLU A 122 11.48 -6.48 -11.96
C GLU A 122 12.23 -5.65 -13.01
N CYS A 123 11.51 -5.01 -13.94
CA CYS A 123 12.11 -4.12 -14.93
C CYS A 123 12.81 -2.91 -14.31
N LEU A 124 12.32 -2.41 -13.18
CA LEU A 124 12.91 -1.28 -12.45
C LEU A 124 14.04 -1.71 -11.51
N GLY A 125 14.30 -3.00 -11.35
CA GLY A 125 15.28 -3.52 -10.39
C GLY A 125 14.88 -3.32 -8.93
N ILE A 126 13.58 -3.22 -8.65
CA ILE A 126 13.06 -3.06 -7.29
C ILE A 126 12.77 -4.45 -6.70
N PRO A 127 13.33 -4.77 -5.52
CA PRO A 127 13.11 -6.08 -4.91
C PRO A 127 11.65 -6.22 -4.46
N TRP A 128 11.13 -7.43 -4.64
CA TRP A 128 9.83 -7.83 -4.12
C TRP A 128 9.90 -9.24 -3.55
N VAL A 129 9.02 -9.53 -2.58
CA VAL A 129 8.90 -10.84 -1.95
C VAL A 129 7.47 -11.32 -1.98
N GLN A 130 7.31 -12.63 -2.08
CA GLN A 130 6.02 -13.31 -2.05
C GLN A 130 5.72 -13.71 -0.61
N ALA A 131 4.64 -13.20 -0.03
CA ALA A 131 4.17 -13.67 1.27
C ALA A 131 3.62 -15.11 1.15
N ALA A 132 3.77 -15.91 2.22
CA ALA A 132 3.14 -17.23 2.29
C ALA A 132 1.61 -17.12 2.45
N GLY A 133 1.16 -16.10 3.20
CA GLY A 133 -0.24 -15.78 3.42
C GLY A 133 -0.50 -14.32 3.16
N GLU A 134 -0.81 -13.55 4.21
CA GLU A 134 -1.13 -12.13 4.07
C GLU A 134 0.11 -11.25 3.88
N ALA A 135 -0.02 -10.20 3.07
CA ALA A 135 1.09 -9.29 2.77
C ALA A 135 1.50 -8.48 4.02
N GLU A 136 0.55 -8.03 4.84
CA GLU A 136 0.83 -7.29 6.07
C GLU A 136 1.59 -8.14 7.10
N ALA A 137 1.37 -9.46 7.12
CA ALA A 137 2.13 -10.37 7.99
C ALA A 137 3.61 -10.43 7.58
N MET A 138 3.88 -10.50 6.27
CA MET A 138 5.25 -10.51 5.76
C MET A 138 5.91 -9.13 5.90
N CYS A 139 5.19 -8.03 5.70
CA CYS A 139 5.67 -6.68 6.00
C CYS A 139 6.10 -6.57 7.47
N ALA A 140 5.24 -7.01 8.40
CA ALA A 140 5.54 -6.99 9.82
C ALA A 140 6.74 -7.87 10.18
N TYR A 141 6.83 -9.06 9.60
CA TYR A 141 7.99 -9.95 9.77
C TYR A 141 9.30 -9.26 9.35
N LEU A 142 9.33 -8.61 8.18
CA LEU A 142 10.50 -7.89 7.70
C LEU A 142 10.91 -6.77 8.65
N ASN A 143 9.95 -6.04 9.21
CA ASN A 143 10.23 -4.95 10.13
C ASN A 143 10.68 -5.44 11.51
N ALA A 144 10.02 -6.45 12.07
CA ALA A 144 10.36 -7.03 13.37
C ALA A 144 11.78 -7.63 13.40
N HIS A 145 12.27 -8.14 12.27
CA HIS A 145 13.61 -8.71 12.13
C HIS A 145 14.68 -7.69 11.67
N GLY A 146 14.31 -6.42 11.48
CA GLY A 146 15.25 -5.37 11.10
C GLY A 146 15.72 -5.42 9.64
N TYR A 147 15.03 -6.16 8.76
CA TYR A 147 15.30 -6.12 7.31
C TYR A 147 14.81 -4.81 6.68
N VAL A 148 13.79 -4.19 7.27
CA VAL A 148 13.24 -2.88 6.89
C VAL A 148 13.00 -2.02 8.13
N ASP A 149 13.10 -0.70 7.96
CA ASP A 149 12.90 0.30 9.01
C ASP A 149 11.42 0.58 9.32
N GLY A 150 10.52 0.17 8.43
CA GLY A 150 9.08 0.23 8.65
C GLY A 150 8.24 -0.26 7.48
N CYS A 151 6.93 -0.29 7.69
CA CYS A 151 5.96 -0.80 6.73
C CYS A 151 5.04 0.33 6.25
N ILE A 152 4.85 0.48 4.94
CA ILE A 152 3.82 1.35 4.35
C ILE A 152 2.56 0.52 4.14
N THR A 153 1.52 0.77 4.93
CA THR A 153 0.23 0.08 4.81
C THR A 153 -0.90 0.88 5.48
N ASN A 154 -2.11 0.72 4.94
CA ASN A 154 -3.36 1.23 5.52
C ASN A 154 -4.18 0.11 6.22
N ASP A 155 -3.59 -1.08 6.37
CA ASP A 155 -4.12 -2.17 7.18
C ASP A 155 -3.52 -2.15 8.59
N GLY A 156 -4.40 -2.17 9.59
CA GLY A 156 -4.01 -2.16 11.00
C GLY A 156 -3.51 -3.50 11.51
N ASP A 157 -3.83 -4.61 10.81
CA ASP A 157 -3.44 -5.96 11.21
C ASP A 157 -1.90 -6.13 11.24
N VAL A 158 -1.16 -5.28 10.53
CA VAL A 158 0.31 -5.24 10.53
C VAL A 158 0.91 -5.11 11.94
N PHE A 159 0.25 -4.40 12.86
CA PHE A 159 0.70 -4.28 14.25
C PHE A 159 0.49 -5.58 15.01
N LEU A 160 -0.59 -6.31 14.75
CA LEU A 160 -0.87 -7.60 15.39
C LEU A 160 0.14 -8.67 14.96
N TYR A 161 0.69 -8.53 13.76
CA TYR A 161 1.79 -9.36 13.26
C TYR A 161 3.17 -8.93 13.79
N GLY A 162 3.27 -7.86 14.58
CA GLY A 162 4.50 -7.48 15.29
C GLY A 162 5.32 -6.37 14.62
N ALA A 163 4.76 -5.61 13.68
CA ALA A 163 5.46 -4.43 13.15
C ALA A 163 5.69 -3.39 14.25
N GLN A 164 6.87 -2.78 14.24
CA GLN A 164 7.29 -1.73 15.16
C GLN A 164 6.99 -0.33 14.60
N THR A 165 7.20 -0.15 13.29
CA THR A 165 7.04 1.14 12.61
C THR A 165 6.11 1.01 11.42
N VAL A 166 5.01 1.77 11.42
CA VAL A 166 4.00 1.76 10.35
C VAL A 166 3.74 3.16 9.84
N TYR A 167 3.85 3.33 8.53
CA TYR A 167 3.54 4.56 7.80
C TYR A 167 2.19 4.41 7.10
N ARG A 168 1.25 5.30 7.44
CA ARG A 168 -0.13 5.30 6.96
C ARG A 168 -0.46 6.58 6.20
N ASN A 169 -1.48 6.54 5.34
CA ASN A 169 -1.99 7.68 4.57
C ASN A 169 -0.89 8.28 3.69
N PHE A 170 -0.12 7.41 3.07
CA PHE A 170 0.94 7.80 2.17
C PHE A 170 0.35 8.58 0.99
N THR A 171 0.69 9.86 0.89
CA THR A 171 0.24 10.72 -0.18
C THR A 171 1.44 11.41 -0.80
N MET A 172 1.50 11.39 -2.13
CA MET A 172 2.52 12.08 -2.88
C MET A 172 1.92 13.34 -3.48
N ASN A 173 2.03 14.44 -2.74
CA ASN A 173 1.74 15.74 -3.30
C ASN A 173 2.96 16.23 -4.07
N VAL A 174 2.90 16.09 -5.40
CA VAL A 174 3.96 16.50 -6.36
C VAL A 174 4.28 18.01 -6.26
N LYS A 175 3.47 18.81 -5.57
CA LYS A 175 3.68 20.26 -5.40
C LYS A 175 4.91 20.63 -4.57
N HIS A 176 5.47 19.74 -3.75
CA HIS A 176 6.63 20.08 -2.90
C HIS A 176 8.00 19.92 -3.57
N CYS A 177 8.07 19.39 -4.80
CA CYS A 177 9.37 19.20 -5.46
C CYS A 177 9.92 20.48 -6.13
N LYS A 178 9.24 21.63 -6.02
CA LYS A 178 9.67 22.89 -6.65
C LYS A 178 9.67 24.17 -5.80
N ASP A 179 9.05 24.20 -4.62
CA ASP A 179 9.00 25.45 -3.85
C ASP A 179 9.88 25.37 -2.59
N LYS A 180 11.09 25.92 -2.67
CA LYS A 180 11.95 26.20 -1.51
C LYS A 180 11.52 27.45 -0.70
N ASN A 181 10.39 28.07 -1.03
CA ASN A 181 9.87 29.22 -0.30
C ASN A 181 8.37 29.07 -0.13
N GLN A 182 7.93 28.60 1.04
CA GLN A 182 6.61 28.97 1.54
C GLN A 182 6.68 29.15 3.05
N GLU A 183 6.68 30.43 3.43
CA GLU A 183 6.44 30.94 4.77
C GLU A 183 5.10 30.40 5.30
N TRP A 184 5.12 29.82 6.50
CA TRP A 184 3.90 29.46 7.22
C TRP A 184 3.43 30.69 8.00
N LYS A 185 2.28 31.28 7.61
CA LYS A 185 1.55 32.18 8.50
C LYS A 185 0.81 31.37 9.56
N PRO A 186 0.90 31.73 10.86
CA PRO A 186 0.17 31.05 11.90
C PRO A 186 -1.32 31.38 11.76
N LEU A 187 -2.16 30.34 11.80
CA LEU A 187 -3.58 30.51 12.03
C LEU A 187 -3.84 30.28 13.52
N LEU A 188 -4.40 31.33 14.13
CA LEU A 188 -5.11 31.34 15.42
C LEU A 188 -6.12 30.19 15.51
#